data_AF-A0A6F8XJL0-F1
#
_entry.id   AF-A0A6F8XJL0-F1
#
_cell.length_a   1.000
_cell.length_b   1.000
_cell.length_c   1.000
_cell.angle_alpha   90.00
_cell.angle_beta   90.00
_cell.angle_gamma   90.00
#
_symmetry.space_group_name_H-M   'P 1'
#
loop_
_entity.id
_entity.type
_entity.pdbx_description
1 polymer ?
#
loop_
_entity_poly.entity_id
_entity_poly.type
_entity_poly.pdbx_seq_one_letter_code
_entity_poly.pdbx_strand_id
1 'polypeptide(L)'
;MRALRDPKYDVAVDNDANLSALAEHRYGAYAGTANLVYLTGELGIGAGVVVDGRLLRGGRGFSGEIGHLQLDPAGPLCPCGRVGCLEALAGVRAIIARVMPDAEADGPVTDFAPEIDEVVRRARRADAATLAALTAVGRHLGHGVSILANLVNPDVVVLGGNFVPLSPWLLPAAESELAARAVAPDAGGCKLVASALGPGAAATGGAARALAAVDAGHLPPLPA
;
A
#
# COMPACT_ATOMS: atom_id res chain seq x y z
N MET A 1 14.23 -15.01 11.63
CA MET A 1 15.54 -14.98 12.33
C MET A 1 16.07 -16.36 12.71
N ARG A 2 15.30 -17.31 13.30
CA ARG A 2 15.81 -18.67 13.62
C ARG A 2 16.41 -19.44 12.43
N ALA A 3 15.94 -19.18 11.20
CA ALA A 3 16.49 -19.80 9.98
C ALA A 3 17.87 -19.26 9.56
N LEU A 4 18.27 -18.06 10.01
CA LEU A 4 19.50 -17.39 9.60
C LEU A 4 20.74 -17.82 10.42
N ARG A 5 20.57 -18.65 11.46
CA ARG A 5 21.63 -19.10 12.37
C ARG A 5 22.41 -17.91 12.96
N ASP A 6 23.70 -17.81 12.65
CA ASP A 6 24.64 -16.79 13.08
C ASP A 6 25.28 -16.14 11.83
N PRO A 7 24.59 -15.17 11.20
CA PRO A 7 25.08 -14.55 9.98
C PRO A 7 26.35 -13.74 10.26
N LYS A 8 27.37 -13.88 9.42
CA LYS A 8 28.62 -13.09 9.48
C LYS A 8 28.45 -11.62 9.04
N TYR A 9 27.22 -11.15 8.94
CA TYR A 9 26.84 -9.84 8.44
C TYR A 9 25.55 -9.38 9.11
N ASP A 10 25.37 -8.07 9.20
CA ASP A 10 24.20 -7.48 9.83
C ASP A 10 22.93 -7.80 9.02
N VAL A 11 21.92 -8.31 9.72
CA VAL A 11 20.60 -8.55 9.14
C VAL A 11 19.60 -7.60 9.77
N ALA A 12 19.03 -6.74 8.92
CA ALA A 12 17.94 -5.87 9.29
C ALA A 12 16.62 -6.38 8.69
N VAL A 13 15.55 -6.30 9.47
CA VAL A 13 14.18 -6.65 9.04
C VAL A 13 13.33 -5.39 9.13
N ASP A 14 12.38 -5.25 8.21
CA ASP A 14 11.35 -4.21 8.23
C ASP A 14 10.05 -4.75 7.65
N ASN A 15 8.99 -3.95 7.82
CA ASN A 15 7.73 -4.13 7.13
C ASN A 15 7.91 -3.89 5.61
N ASP A 16 7.23 -4.66 4.78
CA ASP A 16 7.21 -4.60 3.32
C ASP A 16 6.78 -3.23 2.78
N ALA A 17 5.70 -2.65 3.32
CA ALA A 17 5.22 -1.32 2.94
C ALA A 17 6.24 -0.22 3.29
N ASN A 18 6.92 -0.34 4.44
CA ASN A 18 8.02 0.55 4.80
C ASN A 18 9.18 0.48 3.81
N LEU A 19 9.59 -0.73 3.41
CA LEU A 19 10.66 -0.89 2.43
C LEU A 19 10.24 -0.36 1.07
N SER A 20 9.02 -0.64 0.63
CA SER A 20 8.49 -0.11 -0.63
C SER A 20 8.40 1.43 -0.63
N ALA A 21 8.02 2.05 0.51
CA ALA A 21 8.08 3.50 0.66
C ALA A 21 9.50 4.04 0.53
N LEU A 22 10.50 3.36 1.10
CA LEU A 22 11.91 3.73 0.92
C LEU A 22 12.35 3.61 -0.55
N ALA A 23 11.88 2.58 -1.27
CA ALA A 23 12.17 2.42 -2.68
C ALA A 23 11.56 3.55 -3.51
N GLU A 24 10.28 3.88 -3.30
CA GLU A 24 9.62 5.00 -3.98
C GLU A 24 10.26 6.35 -3.64
N HIS A 25 10.56 6.58 -2.37
CA HIS A 25 11.23 7.80 -1.93
C HIS A 25 12.63 7.97 -2.53
N ARG A 26 13.32 6.87 -2.88
CA ARG A 26 14.68 6.92 -3.42
C ARG A 26 14.75 6.83 -4.95
N TYR A 27 13.88 6.05 -5.57
CA TYR A 27 13.98 5.68 -6.99
C TYR A 27 12.67 5.84 -7.76
N GLY A 28 11.56 6.13 -7.07
CA GLY A 28 10.25 6.31 -7.68
C GLY A 28 10.13 7.62 -8.46
N ALA A 29 8.97 7.81 -9.09
CA ALA A 29 8.67 9.03 -9.85
C ALA A 29 8.65 10.31 -8.96
N TYR A 30 8.53 10.12 -7.65
CA TYR A 30 8.50 11.17 -6.63
C TYR A 30 9.71 11.11 -5.70
N ALA A 31 10.84 10.57 -6.18
CA ALA A 31 12.06 10.45 -5.39
C ALA A 31 12.52 11.81 -4.84
N GLY A 32 13.00 11.82 -3.59
CA GLY A 32 13.47 13.02 -2.89
C GLY A 32 12.36 13.90 -2.29
N THR A 33 11.08 13.54 -2.47
CA THR A 33 9.96 14.24 -1.85
C THR A 33 9.96 14.01 -0.34
N ALA A 34 9.84 15.08 0.45
CA ALA A 34 9.93 14.99 1.90
C ALA A 34 8.79 14.18 2.52
N ASN A 35 7.57 14.28 1.97
CA ASN A 35 6.39 13.64 2.54
C ASN A 35 5.73 12.72 1.50
N LEU A 36 5.88 11.42 1.69
CA LEU A 36 5.41 10.39 0.77
C LEU A 36 4.75 9.25 1.54
N VAL A 37 3.63 8.78 1.05
CA VAL A 37 3.00 7.55 1.55
C VAL A 37 3.01 6.51 0.44
N TYR A 38 3.48 5.30 0.73
CA TYR A 38 3.23 4.13 -0.11
C TYR A 38 2.07 3.34 0.50
N LEU A 39 0.97 3.15 -0.22
CA LEU A 39 -0.18 2.37 0.20
C LEU A 39 -0.23 1.08 -0.62
N THR A 40 -0.03 -0.07 0.01
CA THR A 40 0.01 -1.37 -0.67
C THR A 40 -1.27 -2.16 -0.46
N GLY A 41 -1.70 -2.85 -1.51
CA GLY A 41 -2.74 -3.88 -1.45
C GLY A 41 -2.13 -5.24 -1.80
N GLU A 42 -1.72 -6.00 -0.80
CA GLU A 42 -1.21 -7.38 -0.95
C GLU A 42 -2.20 -8.37 -0.32
N LEU A 43 -1.73 -9.18 0.65
CA LEU A 43 -2.61 -9.98 1.51
C LEU A 43 -3.57 -9.11 2.33
N GLY A 44 -3.12 -7.89 2.66
CA GLY A 44 -3.87 -6.87 3.37
C GLY A 44 -3.61 -5.47 2.82
N ILE A 45 -4.09 -4.46 3.54
CA ILE A 45 -3.80 -3.05 3.25
C ILE A 45 -2.86 -2.49 4.31
N GLY A 46 -1.65 -2.11 3.88
CA GLY A 46 -0.64 -1.46 4.72
C GLY A 46 -0.08 -0.20 4.08
N ALA A 47 0.58 0.64 4.88
CA ALA A 47 1.22 1.83 4.39
C ALA A 47 2.63 2.04 4.97
N GLY A 48 3.58 2.40 4.13
CA GLY A 48 4.85 2.99 4.55
C GLY A 48 4.74 4.51 4.46
N VAL A 49 5.08 5.21 5.54
CA VAL A 49 4.90 6.66 5.64
C VAL A 49 6.26 7.33 5.81
N VAL A 50 6.59 8.26 4.93
CA VAL A 50 7.79 9.11 5.00
C VAL A 50 7.33 10.53 5.33
N VAL A 51 7.91 11.11 6.39
CA VAL A 51 7.68 12.49 6.84
C VAL A 51 9.05 13.13 7.03
N ASP A 52 9.24 14.32 6.48
CA ASP A 52 10.53 15.05 6.48
C ASP A 52 11.70 14.18 5.99
N GLY A 53 11.46 13.37 4.96
CA GLY A 53 12.43 12.44 4.36
C GLY A 53 12.77 11.23 5.22
N ARG A 54 12.05 11.01 6.33
CA ARG A 54 12.29 9.91 7.28
C ARG A 54 11.09 9.01 7.39
N LEU A 55 11.34 7.72 7.41
CA LEU A 55 10.28 6.74 7.63
C LEU A 55 9.70 6.92 9.05
N LEU A 56 8.40 7.22 9.11
CA LEU A 56 7.62 7.20 10.33
C LEU A 56 7.40 5.73 10.71
N ARG A 57 7.92 5.34 11.88
CA ARG A 57 7.83 3.95 12.40
C ARG A 57 6.83 3.80 13.56
N GLY A 58 6.47 4.90 14.20
CA GLY A 58 5.76 4.88 15.48
C GLY A 58 6.60 4.28 16.63
N GLY A 59 6.04 4.28 17.84
CA GLY A 59 6.78 3.86 19.04
C GLY A 59 7.10 2.36 19.11
N ARG A 60 6.43 1.52 18.30
CA ARG A 60 6.59 0.05 18.29
C ARG A 60 6.65 -0.55 16.88
N GLY A 61 6.78 0.27 15.83
CA GLY A 61 6.85 -0.23 14.45
C GLY A 61 5.49 -0.45 13.76
N PHE A 62 4.37 -0.05 14.37
CA PHE A 62 3.00 -0.26 13.84
C PHE A 62 2.40 0.99 13.17
N SER A 63 3.21 1.98 12.80
CA SER A 63 2.70 3.08 11.97
C SER A 63 2.30 2.56 10.60
N GLY A 64 1.21 3.09 10.05
CA GLY A 64 0.77 2.73 8.70
C GLY A 64 -0.13 1.49 8.60
N GLU A 65 -0.62 0.97 9.73
CA GLU A 65 -1.66 -0.08 9.81
C GLU A 65 -3.06 0.48 9.41
N ILE A 66 -3.13 1.15 8.27
CA ILE A 66 -4.30 1.90 7.79
C ILE A 66 -5.43 0.99 7.33
N GLY A 67 -5.11 -0.23 6.86
CA GLY A 67 -6.10 -1.24 6.49
C GLY A 67 -7.07 -1.57 7.61
N HIS A 68 -6.70 -1.25 8.84
CA HIS A 68 -7.47 -1.54 10.03
C HIS A 68 -8.30 -0.37 10.58
N LEU A 69 -8.26 0.81 9.94
CA LEU A 69 -9.20 1.87 10.26
C LEU A 69 -10.62 1.41 10.00
N GLN A 70 -11.51 1.58 10.98
CA GLN A 70 -12.93 1.34 10.79
C GLN A 70 -13.53 2.51 10.02
N LEU A 71 -13.96 2.25 8.79
CA LEU A 71 -14.63 3.24 7.94
C LEU A 71 -16.15 3.07 7.93
N ASP A 72 -16.64 1.86 8.20
CA ASP A 72 -18.06 1.55 8.22
C ASP A 72 -18.40 0.65 9.43
N PRO A 73 -18.97 1.20 10.52
CA PRO A 73 -19.38 0.41 11.69
C PRO A 73 -20.38 -0.71 11.37
N ALA A 74 -21.12 -0.63 10.26
CA ALA A 74 -22.04 -1.65 9.78
C ALA A 74 -21.45 -2.52 8.64
N GLY A 75 -20.15 -2.38 8.38
CA GLY A 75 -19.45 -3.04 7.29
C GLY A 75 -19.18 -4.53 7.53
N PRO A 76 -18.37 -5.15 6.65
CA PRO A 76 -18.05 -6.57 6.75
C PRO A 76 -17.05 -6.88 7.89
N LEU A 77 -17.01 -8.15 8.31
CA LEU A 77 -15.99 -8.66 9.22
C LEU A 77 -14.61 -8.65 8.53
N CYS A 78 -13.61 -8.11 9.22
CA CYS A 78 -12.22 -8.10 8.80
C CYS A 78 -11.50 -9.34 9.36
N PRO A 79 -10.52 -9.93 8.64
CA PRO A 79 -9.68 -11.00 9.15
C PRO A 79 -8.98 -10.69 10.49
N CYS A 80 -8.78 -9.41 10.83
CA CYS A 80 -8.25 -9.01 12.15
C CYS A 80 -9.25 -9.16 13.32
N GLY A 81 -10.50 -9.56 13.05
CA GLY A 81 -11.57 -9.75 14.04
C GLY A 81 -12.44 -8.53 14.30
N ARG A 82 -12.16 -7.38 13.68
CA ARG A 82 -12.98 -6.16 13.75
C ARG A 82 -13.98 -6.08 12.60
N VAL A 83 -14.88 -5.09 12.66
CA VAL A 83 -15.91 -4.84 11.65
C VAL A 83 -15.60 -3.54 10.92
N GLY A 84 -15.79 -3.50 9.61
CA GLY A 84 -15.76 -2.26 8.86
C GLY A 84 -14.38 -1.69 8.54
N CYS A 85 -13.34 -2.51 8.68
CA CYS A 85 -11.98 -2.09 8.38
C CYS A 85 -11.84 -1.73 6.89
N LEU A 86 -11.00 -0.74 6.58
CA LEU A 86 -10.66 -0.37 5.20
C LEU A 86 -10.26 -1.60 4.36
N GLU A 87 -9.46 -2.51 4.91
CA GLU A 87 -9.06 -3.76 4.26
C GLU A 87 -10.26 -4.66 3.92
N ALA A 88 -11.25 -4.76 4.81
CA ALA A 88 -12.44 -5.56 4.57
C ALA A 88 -13.35 -4.94 3.50
N LEU A 89 -13.25 -3.61 3.32
CA LEU A 89 -14.02 -2.87 2.33
C LEU A 89 -13.33 -2.81 0.96
N ALA A 90 -12.00 -2.67 0.95
CA ALA A 90 -11.23 -2.25 -0.21
C ALA A 90 -9.99 -3.12 -0.52
N GLY A 91 -9.69 -4.10 0.32
CA GLY A 91 -8.57 -5.03 0.08
C GLY A 91 -8.83 -5.93 -1.11
N VAL A 92 -7.78 -6.62 -1.58
CA VAL A 92 -7.85 -7.50 -2.74
C VAL A 92 -8.93 -8.58 -2.58
N ARG A 93 -9.05 -9.18 -1.40
CA ARG A 93 -10.13 -10.13 -1.08
C ARG A 93 -11.52 -9.53 -1.25
N ALA A 94 -11.69 -8.26 -0.87
CA ALA A 94 -12.96 -7.56 -0.99
C ALA A 94 -13.31 -7.24 -2.45
N ILE A 95 -12.30 -7.06 -3.32
CA ILE A 95 -12.47 -6.94 -4.77
C ILE A 95 -12.90 -8.30 -5.34
N ILE A 96 -12.16 -9.35 -5.03
CA ILE A 96 -12.41 -10.71 -5.52
C ILE A 96 -13.82 -11.16 -5.14
N ALA A 97 -14.21 -11.04 -3.87
CA ALA A 97 -15.54 -11.45 -3.41
C ALA A 97 -16.69 -10.72 -4.11
N ARG A 98 -16.47 -9.49 -4.59
CA ARG A 98 -17.49 -8.73 -5.34
C ARG A 98 -17.54 -9.07 -6.82
N VAL A 99 -16.39 -9.42 -7.42
CA VAL A 99 -16.27 -9.69 -8.87
C VAL A 99 -16.49 -11.17 -9.18
N MET A 100 -16.10 -12.05 -8.25
CA MET A 100 -16.07 -13.50 -8.39
C MET A 100 -16.57 -14.14 -7.07
N PRO A 101 -17.86 -13.99 -6.73
CA PRO A 101 -18.41 -14.49 -5.47
C PRO A 101 -18.31 -16.01 -5.32
N ASP A 102 -18.26 -16.74 -6.44
CA ASP A 102 -18.14 -18.19 -6.47
C ASP A 102 -16.67 -18.69 -6.52
N ALA A 103 -15.70 -17.79 -6.44
CA ALA A 103 -14.29 -18.18 -6.38
C ALA A 103 -13.98 -18.75 -4.98
N GLU A 104 -13.76 -20.06 -4.91
CA GLU A 104 -13.26 -20.71 -3.71
C GLU A 104 -11.72 -20.59 -3.64
N ALA A 105 -11.19 -20.34 -2.45
CA ALA A 105 -9.76 -20.38 -2.23
C ALA A 105 -9.32 -21.83 -2.03
N ASP A 106 -8.50 -22.36 -2.95
CA ASP A 106 -7.86 -23.66 -2.81
C ASP A 106 -6.70 -23.61 -1.80
N GLY A 107 -7.04 -23.46 -0.51
CA GLY A 107 -6.07 -23.46 0.60
C GLY A 107 -5.54 -22.09 1.00
N PRO A 108 -4.39 -22.03 1.71
CA PRO A 108 -3.84 -20.77 2.19
C PRO A 108 -3.33 -19.92 1.02
N VAL A 109 -4.00 -18.78 0.79
CA VAL A 109 -3.66 -17.85 -0.28
C VAL A 109 -2.30 -17.19 -0.01
N THR A 110 -1.34 -17.43 -0.90
CA THR A 110 0.01 -16.84 -0.85
C THR A 110 0.19 -15.66 -1.81
N ASP A 111 -0.60 -15.61 -2.87
CA ASP A 111 -0.68 -14.48 -3.80
C ASP A 111 -2.09 -14.41 -4.43
N PHE A 112 -2.42 -13.28 -5.06
CA PHE A 112 -3.71 -13.05 -5.73
C PHE A 112 -3.53 -12.78 -7.23
N ALA A 113 -2.38 -13.14 -7.81
CA ALA A 113 -2.06 -12.73 -9.18
C ALA A 113 -3.09 -13.25 -10.21
N PRO A 114 -3.52 -14.53 -10.18
CA PRO A 114 -4.51 -15.05 -11.11
C PRO A 114 -5.87 -14.34 -11.01
N GLU A 115 -6.32 -14.07 -9.79
CA GLU A 115 -7.61 -13.41 -9.54
C GLU A 115 -7.58 -11.94 -9.97
N ILE A 116 -6.46 -11.25 -9.74
CA ILE A 116 -6.26 -9.89 -10.21
C ILE A 116 -6.26 -9.84 -11.74
N ASP A 117 -5.58 -10.77 -12.41
CA ASP A 117 -5.57 -10.86 -13.87
C ASP A 117 -6.99 -11.08 -14.43
N GLU A 118 -7.78 -11.92 -13.77
CA GLU A 118 -9.18 -12.15 -14.14
C GLU A 118 -10.05 -10.90 -13.93
N VAL A 119 -9.87 -10.17 -12.81
CA VAL A 119 -10.57 -8.89 -12.57
C VAL A 119 -10.20 -7.87 -13.64
N VAL A 120 -8.90 -7.73 -13.97
CA VAL A 120 -8.42 -6.85 -15.05
C VAL A 120 -9.03 -7.25 -16.39
N ARG A 121 -9.10 -8.56 -16.69
CA ARG A 121 -9.69 -9.07 -17.93
C ARG A 121 -11.16 -8.69 -18.03
N ARG A 122 -11.94 -8.81 -16.95
CA ARG A 122 -13.36 -8.40 -16.93
C ARG A 122 -13.52 -6.89 -17.06
N ALA A 123 -12.71 -6.11 -16.35
CA ALA A 123 -12.74 -4.65 -16.41
C ALA A 123 -12.42 -4.12 -17.83
N ARG A 124 -11.45 -4.72 -18.53
CA ARG A 124 -11.12 -4.41 -19.94
C ARG A 124 -12.25 -4.74 -20.92
N ARG A 125 -13.10 -5.72 -20.58
CA ARG A 125 -14.31 -6.05 -21.35
C ARG A 125 -15.52 -5.18 -20.98
N ALA A 126 -15.32 -4.15 -20.16
CA ALA A 126 -16.36 -3.27 -19.65
C ALA A 126 -17.50 -4.02 -18.94
N ASP A 127 -17.17 -5.12 -18.24
CA ASP A 127 -18.13 -5.83 -17.41
C ASP A 127 -18.70 -4.91 -16.33
N ALA A 128 -20.01 -4.65 -16.40
CA ALA A 128 -20.66 -3.62 -15.57
C ALA A 128 -20.54 -3.91 -14.07
N ALA A 129 -20.67 -5.17 -13.66
CA ALA A 129 -20.56 -5.56 -12.26
C ALA A 129 -19.13 -5.34 -11.73
N THR A 130 -18.12 -5.71 -12.53
CA THR A 130 -16.71 -5.47 -12.21
C THR A 130 -16.39 -3.99 -12.09
N LEU A 131 -16.84 -3.17 -13.04
CA LEU A 131 -16.62 -1.72 -13.01
C LEU A 131 -17.29 -1.06 -11.80
N ALA A 132 -18.51 -1.48 -11.45
CA ALA A 132 -19.22 -1.01 -10.27
C ALA A 132 -18.47 -1.41 -8.97
N ALA A 133 -17.97 -2.64 -8.90
CA ALA A 133 -17.20 -3.12 -7.75
C ALA A 133 -15.88 -2.34 -7.58
N LEU A 134 -15.12 -2.13 -8.67
CA LEU A 134 -13.88 -1.35 -8.64
C LEU A 134 -14.15 0.11 -8.28
N THR A 135 -15.24 0.70 -8.77
CA THR A 135 -15.65 2.06 -8.38
C THR A 135 -15.95 2.15 -6.89
N ALA A 136 -16.71 1.19 -6.33
CA ALA A 136 -17.02 1.16 -4.90
C ALA A 136 -15.75 0.99 -4.04
N VAL A 137 -14.83 0.11 -4.46
CA VAL A 137 -13.54 -0.07 -3.79
C VAL A 137 -12.68 1.18 -3.87
N GLY A 138 -12.62 1.83 -5.04
CA GLY A 138 -11.93 3.10 -5.23
C GLY A 138 -12.46 4.17 -4.27
N ARG A 139 -13.78 4.24 -4.04
CA ARG A 139 -14.34 5.18 -3.05
C ARG A 139 -13.84 4.90 -1.62
N HIS A 140 -13.84 3.63 -1.19
CA HIS A 140 -13.33 3.26 0.13
C HIS A 140 -11.83 3.54 0.27
N LEU A 141 -11.02 3.26 -0.78
CA LEU A 141 -9.61 3.64 -0.81
C LEU A 141 -9.44 5.15 -0.66
N GLY A 142 -10.17 5.95 -1.43
CA GLY A 142 -10.13 7.42 -1.34
C GLY A 142 -10.50 7.94 0.05
N HIS A 143 -11.51 7.35 0.70
CA HIS A 143 -11.86 7.68 2.09
C HIS A 143 -10.69 7.39 3.04
N GLY A 144 -10.08 6.19 2.96
CA GLY A 144 -8.90 5.86 3.75
C GLY A 144 -7.71 6.78 3.51
N VAL A 145 -7.44 7.09 2.23
CA VAL A 145 -6.37 8.01 1.81
C VAL A 145 -6.65 9.44 2.32
N SER A 146 -7.90 9.90 2.35
CA SER A 146 -8.24 11.23 2.89
C SER A 146 -7.92 11.36 4.38
N ILE A 147 -8.10 10.28 5.16
CA ILE A 147 -7.75 10.26 6.58
C ILE A 147 -6.23 10.37 6.72
N LEU A 148 -5.46 9.61 5.94
CA LEU A 148 -4.01 9.74 5.89
C LEU A 148 -3.57 11.15 5.49
N ALA A 149 -4.14 11.69 4.43
CA ALA A 149 -3.81 13.02 3.93
C ALA A 149 -4.04 14.10 5.00
N ASN A 150 -5.15 14.02 5.72
CA ASN A 150 -5.45 14.97 6.79
C ASN A 150 -4.57 14.78 8.04
N LEU A 151 -4.01 13.59 8.27
CA LEU A 151 -3.17 13.29 9.43
C LEU A 151 -1.68 13.62 9.20
N VAL A 152 -1.15 13.30 8.02
CA VAL A 152 0.29 13.41 7.73
C VAL A 152 0.63 14.35 6.58
N ASN A 153 -0.37 14.91 5.91
CA ASN A 153 -0.23 15.88 4.82
C ASN A 153 0.89 15.55 3.81
N PRO A 154 0.82 14.38 3.15
CA PRO A 154 1.83 13.98 2.19
C PRO A 154 1.67 14.74 0.87
N ASP A 155 2.77 14.95 0.17
CA ASP A 155 2.77 15.50 -1.18
C ASP A 155 2.17 14.48 -2.17
N VAL A 156 2.39 13.19 -1.91
CA VAL A 156 1.90 12.09 -2.75
C VAL A 156 1.61 10.82 -1.94
N VAL A 157 0.55 10.13 -2.33
CA VAL A 157 0.24 8.75 -1.97
C VAL A 157 0.42 7.88 -3.22
N VAL A 158 1.30 6.89 -3.12
CA VAL A 158 1.63 5.96 -4.20
C VAL A 158 0.95 4.61 -3.91
N LEU A 159 0.05 4.19 -4.78
CA LEU A 159 -0.61 2.88 -4.74
C LEU A 159 0.32 1.79 -5.26
N GLY A 160 0.53 0.77 -4.43
CA GLY A 160 1.41 -0.36 -4.66
C GLY A 160 0.71 -1.71 -4.72
N GLY A 161 1.50 -2.76 -4.91
CA GLY A 161 1.03 -4.15 -4.92
C GLY A 161 -0.03 -4.41 -5.99
N ASN A 162 -1.06 -5.18 -5.63
CA ASN A 162 -2.15 -5.57 -6.53
C ASN A 162 -3.07 -4.41 -6.93
N PHE A 163 -2.93 -3.23 -6.32
CA PHE A 163 -3.67 -2.05 -6.77
C PHE A 163 -3.11 -1.45 -8.05
N VAL A 164 -1.83 -1.66 -8.37
CA VAL A 164 -1.21 -1.12 -9.59
C VAL A 164 -1.94 -1.55 -10.87
N PRO A 165 -2.17 -2.85 -11.14
CA PRO A 165 -2.87 -3.27 -12.36
C PRO A 165 -4.35 -2.83 -12.38
N LEU A 166 -4.95 -2.57 -11.22
CA LEU A 166 -6.34 -2.13 -11.08
C LEU A 166 -6.50 -0.60 -11.09
N SER A 167 -5.39 0.14 -11.00
CA SER A 167 -5.38 1.59 -10.83
C SER A 167 -6.20 2.38 -11.85
N PRO A 168 -6.31 1.99 -13.15
CA PRO A 168 -7.12 2.75 -14.11
C PRO A 168 -8.61 2.84 -13.73
N TRP A 169 -9.11 1.89 -12.94
CA TRP A 169 -10.50 1.83 -12.50
C TRP A 169 -10.68 2.27 -11.04
N LEU A 170 -9.63 2.18 -10.22
CA LEU A 170 -9.68 2.59 -8.81
C LEU A 170 -9.44 4.08 -8.62
N LEU A 171 -8.42 4.64 -9.31
CA LEU A 171 -7.95 6.01 -9.10
C LEU A 171 -9.04 7.06 -9.32
N PRO A 172 -9.89 7.01 -10.37
CA PRO A 172 -10.87 8.09 -10.58
C PRO A 172 -11.84 8.27 -9.40
N ALA A 173 -12.31 7.17 -8.82
CA ALA A 173 -13.20 7.21 -7.66
C ALA A 173 -12.44 7.57 -6.36
N ALA A 174 -11.21 7.08 -6.21
CA ALA A 174 -10.38 7.36 -5.05
C ALA A 174 -9.94 8.83 -4.98
N GLU A 175 -9.53 9.42 -6.10
CA GLU A 175 -9.17 10.83 -6.23
C GLU A 175 -10.36 11.74 -5.93
N SER A 176 -11.56 11.40 -6.45
CA SER A 176 -12.78 12.16 -6.17
C SER A 176 -13.15 12.15 -4.68
N GLU A 177 -13.05 10.99 -4.02
CA GLU A 177 -13.30 10.91 -2.56
C GLU A 177 -12.22 11.61 -1.75
N LEU A 178 -10.95 11.52 -2.16
CA LEU A 178 -9.85 12.24 -1.52
C LEU A 178 -10.09 13.74 -1.57
N ALA A 179 -10.38 14.28 -2.76
CA ALA A 179 -10.62 15.72 -2.95
C ALA A 179 -11.82 16.21 -2.13
N ALA A 180 -12.90 15.43 -2.04
CA ALA A 180 -14.10 15.79 -1.29
C ALA A 180 -13.90 15.82 0.24
N ARG A 181 -12.84 15.18 0.75
CA ARG A 181 -12.62 14.95 2.20
C ARG A 181 -11.34 15.58 2.74
N ALA A 182 -10.42 15.96 1.86
CA ALA A 182 -9.20 16.66 2.24
C ALA A 182 -9.54 18.07 2.79
N VAL A 183 -8.78 18.54 3.77
CA VAL A 183 -9.01 19.87 4.38
C VAL A 183 -8.80 21.02 3.38
N ALA A 184 -7.87 20.88 2.44
CA ALA A 184 -7.53 21.93 1.47
C ALA A 184 -7.11 21.33 0.10
N PRO A 185 -8.06 20.72 -0.65
CA PRO A 185 -7.74 20.01 -1.89
C PRO A 185 -7.12 20.90 -2.96
N ASP A 186 -7.47 22.19 -3.00
CA ASP A 186 -7.02 23.15 -4.02
C ASP A 186 -5.70 23.88 -3.65
N ALA A 187 -5.16 23.69 -2.45
CA ALA A 187 -3.98 24.41 -1.94
C ALA A 187 -2.65 23.68 -2.21
N GLY A 188 -2.60 22.84 -3.25
CA GLY A 188 -1.45 21.98 -3.57
C GLY A 188 -1.80 20.51 -3.55
N GLY A 189 -2.69 20.09 -2.63
CA GLY A 189 -3.35 18.79 -2.60
C GLY A 189 -2.44 17.56 -2.47
N CYS A 190 -2.92 16.51 -1.79
CA CYS A 190 -2.25 15.21 -1.84
C CYS A 190 -2.50 14.57 -3.22
N LYS A 191 -1.45 14.28 -3.98
CA LYS A 191 -1.58 13.49 -5.22
C LYS A 191 -1.82 12.02 -4.88
N LEU A 192 -2.61 11.33 -5.71
CA LEU A 192 -2.80 9.89 -5.63
C LEU A 192 -2.39 9.27 -6.97
N VAL A 193 -1.42 8.36 -6.96
CA VAL A 193 -0.84 7.79 -8.18
C VAL A 193 -0.58 6.30 -8.03
N ALA A 194 -0.37 5.58 -9.13
CA ALA A 194 0.12 4.20 -9.09
C ALA A 194 1.66 4.15 -9.13
N SER A 195 2.23 3.17 -8.42
CA SER A 195 3.66 2.85 -8.47
C SER A 195 4.10 2.42 -9.87
N ALA A 196 5.31 2.82 -10.25
CA ALA A 196 6.00 2.37 -11.47
C ALA A 196 7.15 1.38 -11.19
N LEU A 197 7.48 1.11 -9.91
CA LEU A 197 8.61 0.25 -9.53
C LEU A 197 8.31 -1.26 -9.63
N GLY A 198 7.05 -1.62 -9.91
CA GLY A 198 6.61 -3.01 -10.06
C GLY A 198 6.65 -3.81 -8.75
N PRO A 199 6.54 -5.15 -8.83
CA PRO A 199 6.42 -6.01 -7.64
C PRO A 199 7.70 -6.10 -6.79
N GLY A 200 8.83 -5.60 -7.29
CA GLY A 200 10.12 -5.66 -6.59
C GLY A 200 10.36 -4.51 -5.59
N ALA A 201 9.40 -3.60 -5.39
CA ALA A 201 9.60 -2.38 -4.60
C ALA A 201 10.14 -2.65 -3.19
N ALA A 202 9.58 -3.62 -2.45
CA ALA A 202 10.04 -3.95 -1.11
C ALA A 202 11.50 -4.49 -1.10
N ALA A 203 11.86 -5.33 -2.08
CA ALA A 203 13.23 -5.84 -2.20
C ALA A 203 14.22 -4.72 -2.54
N THR A 204 13.86 -3.84 -3.48
CA THR A 204 14.65 -2.64 -3.81
C THR A 204 14.82 -1.72 -2.59
N GLY A 205 13.77 -1.57 -1.78
CA GLY A 205 13.81 -0.83 -0.53
C GLY A 205 14.73 -1.45 0.52
N GLY A 206 14.73 -2.78 0.62
CA GLY A 206 15.67 -3.53 1.45
C GLY A 206 17.12 -3.27 1.04
N ALA A 207 17.41 -3.31 -0.27
CA ALA A 207 18.72 -2.96 -0.80
C ALA A 207 19.10 -1.49 -0.52
N ALA A 208 18.16 -0.56 -0.72
CA ALA A 208 18.34 0.86 -0.43
C ALA A 208 18.69 1.11 1.04
N ARG A 209 18.01 0.41 1.96
CA ARG A 209 18.27 0.48 3.40
C ARG A 209 19.66 -0.03 3.75
N ALA A 210 20.09 -1.14 3.16
CA ALA A 210 21.44 -1.68 3.38
C ALA A 210 22.53 -0.71 2.89
N LEU A 211 22.30 -0.06 1.73
CA LEU A 211 23.24 0.92 1.16
C LEU A 211 23.26 2.24 1.91
N ALA A 212 22.17 2.62 2.60
CA ALA A 212 22.09 3.89 3.33
C ALA A 212 23.20 4.07 4.38
N ALA A 213 23.67 2.99 5.01
CA ALA A 213 24.81 3.04 5.93
C ALA A 213 26.09 3.48 5.21
N VAL A 214 26.35 2.90 4.03
CA VAL A 214 27.51 3.23 3.18
C VAL A 214 27.42 4.68 2.71
N ASP A 215 26.25 5.11 2.21
CA ASP A 215 26.02 6.48 1.74
C ASP A 215 26.20 7.52 2.85
N ALA A 216 25.84 7.17 4.09
CA ALA A 216 26.01 8.01 5.26
C ALA A 216 27.44 7.97 5.84
N GLY A 217 28.39 7.33 5.15
CA GLY A 217 29.79 7.22 5.59
C GLY A 217 30.04 6.22 6.72
N HIS A 218 29.05 5.37 7.05
CA HIS A 218 29.16 4.31 8.04
C HIS A 218 29.51 3.00 7.31
N LEU A 219 30.81 2.74 7.16
CA LEU A 219 31.28 1.48 6.59
C LEU A 219 30.95 0.33 7.55
N PRO A 220 30.46 -0.82 7.06
CA PRO A 220 30.30 -1.99 7.89
C PRO A 220 31.67 -2.41 8.48
N PRO A 221 31.71 -2.95 9.71
CA PRO A 221 32.96 -3.42 10.28
C PRO A 221 33.60 -4.47 9.36
N LEU A 222 34.91 -4.34 9.14
CA LEU A 222 35.66 -5.37 8.40
C LEU A 222 35.54 -6.70 9.16
N PRO A 223 35.27 -7.82 8.47
CA PRO A 223 35.32 -9.12 9.11
C PRO A 223 36.70 -9.32 9.74
N ALA A 224 36.71 -9.78 11.00
CA ALA A 224 37.93 -10.17 11.71
C ALA A 224 38.62 -11.38 11.05
#